data_AF-A0A7C3BV27-F1
#
_entry.id   AF-A0A7C3BV27-F1
#
_cell.length_a   1.000
_cell.length_b   1.000
_cell.length_c   1.000
_cell.angle_alpha   90.00
_cell.angle_beta   90.00
_cell.angle_gamma   90.00
#
_symmetry.space_group_name_H-M   'P 1'
#
loop_
_entity.id
_entity.type
_entity.pdbx_description
1 polymer ?
#
loop_
_entity_poly.entity_id
_entity_poly.type
_entity_poly.pdbx_seq_one_letter_code
_entity_poly.pdbx_strand_id
1 'polypeptide(L)'
;MKKTIAIILAVVSSIFVVAPITVLAQEPCEPSVEPDFYPNWNPGGGPAAECGQVACCNSEYHYKIEPWVEDTFIYVHHPDGNTITISNVDWDEDNEALTFDWDSEWPVSCVIVKANTGAYVYCYEAGSYGDTCLYAQGGAVSHATFCFNDNGGSSGGNGELPPEVGGTVFPVNKAALLAPWIALAVVTLAAITILVRRIRVQS
;
A
#
# COMPACT_ATOMS: atom_id res chain seq x y z
N MET A 1 30.06 -8.99 63.16
CA MET A 1 29.05 -9.39 62.15
C MET A 1 28.58 -8.16 61.36
N LYS A 2 29.40 -7.61 60.45
CA LYS A 2 29.10 -6.39 59.65
C LYS A 2 29.88 -6.33 58.33
N LYS A 3 30.13 -7.46 57.65
CA LYS A 3 31.00 -7.48 56.45
C LYS A 3 30.45 -8.21 55.22
N THR A 4 29.16 -8.48 55.14
CA THR A 4 28.59 -9.32 54.06
C THR A 4 27.53 -8.62 53.20
N ILE A 5 27.54 -7.28 53.12
CA ILE A 5 26.53 -6.50 52.37
C ILE A 5 27.11 -5.75 51.15
N ALA A 6 28.43 -5.80 50.92
CA ALA A 6 29.07 -4.95 49.91
C ALA A 6 29.35 -5.61 48.54
N ILE A 7 28.86 -6.83 48.27
CA ILE A 7 29.16 -7.55 47.01
C ILE A 7 27.87 -8.07 46.36
N ILE A 8 26.85 -7.22 46.22
CA ILE A 8 25.73 -7.46 45.29
C ILE A 8 25.35 -6.13 44.66
N LEU A 9 26.31 -5.42 44.08
CA LEU A 9 26.03 -4.17 43.34
C LEU A 9 26.97 -3.93 42.15
N ALA A 10 27.64 -4.98 41.65
CA ALA A 10 28.68 -4.83 40.62
C ALA A 10 28.57 -5.78 39.41
N VAL A 11 27.51 -6.59 39.26
CA VAL A 11 27.42 -7.56 38.14
C VAL A 11 26.05 -7.54 37.44
N VAL A 12 25.45 -6.36 37.29
CA VAL A 12 24.35 -6.17 36.31
C VAL A 12 24.63 -4.90 35.49
N SER A 13 25.90 -4.67 35.12
CA SER A 13 26.31 -3.46 34.39
C SER A 13 26.76 -3.73 32.96
N SER A 14 26.78 -4.97 32.48
CA SER A 14 27.36 -5.24 31.17
C SER A 14 26.73 -6.45 30.54
N ILE A 15 25.77 -6.19 29.66
CA ILE A 15 25.65 -6.71 28.29
C ILE A 15 24.26 -6.20 27.83
N PHE A 16 24.14 -4.87 27.65
CA PHE A 16 23.23 -4.38 26.63
C PHE A 16 24.00 -4.61 25.33
N VAL A 17 23.76 -5.76 24.68
CA VAL A 17 24.09 -5.89 23.26
C VAL A 17 23.22 -4.84 22.58
N VAL A 18 23.78 -3.66 22.34
CA VAL A 18 23.21 -2.71 21.41
C VAL A 18 23.42 -3.35 20.05
N ALA A 19 22.52 -4.28 19.71
CA ALA A 19 22.37 -4.69 18.33
C ALA A 19 22.04 -3.39 17.58
N PRO A 20 22.80 -3.04 16.52
CA PRO A 20 22.37 -1.93 15.68
C PRO A 20 20.97 -2.29 15.21
N ILE A 21 19.98 -1.52 15.65
CA ILE A 21 18.67 -1.52 15.03
C ILE A 21 18.94 -0.92 13.66
N THR A 22 19.30 -1.77 12.70
CA THR A 22 19.14 -1.46 11.30
C THR A 22 17.66 -1.26 11.10
N VAL A 23 17.22 -0.01 11.22
CA VAL A 23 15.98 0.45 10.63
C VAL A 23 16.16 0.14 9.16
N LEU A 24 15.51 -0.94 8.71
CA LEU A 24 15.31 -1.15 7.28
C LEU A 24 14.53 0.07 6.84
N ALA A 25 15.20 0.99 6.15
CA ALA A 25 14.50 2.06 5.47
C ALA A 25 13.51 1.36 4.55
N GLN A 26 12.22 1.55 4.80
CA GLN A 26 11.19 1.09 3.90
C GLN A 26 11.47 1.76 2.57
N GLU A 27 11.67 0.97 1.52
CA GLU A 27 11.88 1.50 0.18
C GLU A 27 10.71 2.46 -0.10
N PRO A 28 10.98 3.67 -0.62
CA PRO A 28 9.91 4.56 -1.04
C PRO A 28 9.09 3.78 -2.07
N CYS A 29 7.80 3.63 -1.80
CA CYS A 29 6.94 2.97 -2.75
C CYS A 29 6.79 3.88 -3.97
N GLU A 30 6.94 3.31 -5.15
CA GLU A 30 6.86 4.02 -6.42
C GLU A 30 5.88 3.28 -7.33
N PRO A 31 5.13 4.00 -8.18
CA PRO A 31 4.27 3.38 -9.17
C PRO A 31 5.10 2.58 -10.17
N SER A 32 4.51 1.50 -10.68
CA SER A 32 5.14 0.62 -11.67
C SER A 32 5.38 1.31 -13.02
N VAL A 33 4.66 2.40 -13.28
CA VAL A 33 4.76 3.22 -14.50
C VAL A 33 4.91 4.69 -14.17
N GLU A 34 5.69 5.42 -14.98
CA GLU A 34 5.79 6.87 -14.90
C GLU A 34 4.49 7.51 -15.44
N PRO A 35 3.81 8.38 -14.68
CA PRO A 35 2.56 8.98 -15.14
C PRO A 35 2.78 10.12 -16.14
N ASP A 36 1.91 10.17 -17.14
CA ASP A 36 1.82 11.34 -18.02
C ASP A 36 1.02 12.47 -17.36
N PHE A 37 1.54 13.69 -17.44
CA PHE A 37 0.90 14.86 -16.84
C PHE A 37 0.00 15.64 -17.81
N TYR A 38 -1.25 15.87 -17.39
CA TYR A 38 -2.24 16.66 -18.12
C TYR A 38 -2.64 17.91 -17.32
N PRO A 39 -2.17 19.12 -17.69
CA PRO A 39 -2.34 20.34 -16.87
C PRO A 39 -3.73 20.97 -16.85
N ASN A 40 -4.58 20.64 -17.81
CA ASN A 40 -5.91 21.24 -17.98
C ASN A 40 -6.97 20.14 -18.11
N TRP A 41 -6.95 19.20 -17.17
CA TRP A 41 -7.85 18.06 -17.13
C TRP A 41 -9.29 18.51 -16.78
N ASN A 42 -10.14 18.57 -17.79
CA ASN A 42 -11.56 18.89 -17.65
C ASN A 42 -12.45 18.07 -18.59
N PRO A 43 -12.46 16.73 -18.46
CA PRO A 43 -13.41 15.89 -19.17
C PRO A 43 -14.82 16.11 -18.61
N GLY A 44 -15.61 16.92 -19.31
CA GLY A 44 -17.06 16.93 -19.07
C GLY A 44 -17.64 15.55 -19.41
N GLY A 45 -18.61 15.06 -18.63
CA GLY A 45 -19.33 13.81 -18.95
C GLY A 45 -18.98 12.57 -18.13
N GLY A 46 -18.16 12.71 -17.07
CA GLY A 46 -17.89 11.62 -16.12
C GLY A 46 -16.83 10.60 -16.60
N PRO A 47 -16.70 9.43 -15.94
CA PRO A 47 -15.60 8.49 -16.15
C PRO A 47 -15.43 8.02 -17.60
N ALA A 48 -16.53 7.81 -18.35
CA ALA A 48 -16.47 7.46 -19.77
C ALA A 48 -15.72 8.52 -20.59
N ALA A 49 -16.00 9.79 -20.32
CA ALA A 49 -15.38 10.91 -21.02
C ALA A 49 -13.91 11.08 -20.60
N GLU A 50 -13.57 10.78 -19.34
CA GLU A 50 -12.18 10.77 -18.86
C GLU A 50 -11.36 9.72 -19.63
N CYS A 51 -11.83 8.46 -19.66
CA CYS A 51 -11.15 7.37 -20.35
C CYS A 51 -11.06 7.58 -21.88
N GLY A 52 -12.06 8.24 -22.48
CA GLY A 52 -12.07 8.52 -23.91
C GLY A 52 -11.12 9.64 -24.37
N GLN A 53 -10.56 10.43 -23.46
CA GLN A 53 -9.65 11.53 -23.82
C GLN A 53 -8.20 11.09 -24.03
N VAL A 54 -7.80 9.94 -23.47
CA VAL A 54 -6.42 9.46 -23.50
C VAL A 54 -6.36 8.15 -24.26
N ALA A 55 -5.48 8.08 -25.26
CA ALA A 55 -5.40 6.94 -26.16
C ALA A 55 -5.12 5.61 -25.42
N CYS A 56 -4.26 5.61 -24.40
CA CYS A 56 -3.94 4.41 -23.60
C CYS A 56 -5.11 3.96 -22.70
N CYS A 57 -6.07 4.85 -22.45
CA CYS A 57 -7.20 4.62 -21.56
C CYS A 57 -8.44 4.10 -22.30
N ASN A 58 -8.39 3.97 -23.63
CA ASN A 58 -9.53 3.58 -24.44
C ASN A 58 -10.00 2.16 -24.08
N SER A 59 -11.00 2.10 -23.19
CA SER A 59 -11.50 0.87 -22.56
C SER A 59 -13.03 0.86 -22.58
N GLU A 60 -13.62 -0.32 -22.58
CA GLU A 60 -15.08 -0.49 -22.61
C GLU A 60 -15.72 -0.04 -21.29
N TYR A 61 -15.10 -0.40 -20.17
CA TYR A 61 -15.61 -0.13 -18.84
C TYR A 61 -14.78 0.93 -18.12
N HIS A 62 -15.45 1.61 -17.20
CA HIS A 62 -14.84 2.71 -16.47
C HIS A 62 -15.52 2.88 -15.12
N TYR A 63 -14.71 3.19 -14.10
CA TYR A 63 -15.22 3.45 -12.76
C TYR A 63 -14.48 4.63 -12.14
N LYS A 64 -15.23 5.52 -11.48
CA LYS A 64 -14.65 6.66 -10.75
C LYS A 64 -14.88 6.48 -9.25
N ILE A 65 -13.80 6.60 -8.48
CA ILE A 65 -13.82 6.64 -7.02
C ILE A 65 -13.92 8.09 -6.57
N GLU A 66 -15.08 8.46 -6.04
CA GLU A 66 -15.36 9.75 -5.42
C GLU A 66 -16.66 9.61 -4.58
N PRO A 67 -16.70 10.04 -3.30
CA PRO A 67 -15.61 10.60 -2.50
C PRO A 67 -14.67 9.50 -1.95
N TRP A 68 -13.47 9.92 -1.51
CA TRP A 68 -12.59 9.08 -0.70
C TRP A 68 -13.18 8.92 0.71
N VAL A 69 -13.08 7.72 1.26
CA VAL A 69 -13.51 7.42 2.63
C VAL A 69 -12.34 6.85 3.41
N GLU A 70 -12.24 7.23 4.69
CA GLU A 70 -11.26 6.71 5.64
C GLU A 70 -11.57 5.25 6.01
N ASP A 71 -11.51 4.35 5.03
CA ASP A 71 -11.53 2.92 5.27
C ASP A 71 -10.15 2.33 4.90
N THR A 72 -9.79 1.25 5.60
CA THR A 72 -8.54 0.53 5.33
C THR A 72 -8.56 -0.12 3.95
N PHE A 73 -9.75 -0.46 3.46
CA PHE A 73 -9.96 -1.01 2.12
C PHE A 73 -11.24 -0.44 1.50
N ILE A 74 -11.15 0.05 0.26
CA ILE A 74 -12.33 0.42 -0.53
C ILE A 74 -12.54 -0.67 -1.57
N TYR A 75 -13.67 -1.39 -1.47
CA TYR A 75 -14.07 -2.38 -2.46
C TYR A 75 -15.06 -1.77 -3.43
N VAL A 76 -14.69 -1.78 -4.70
CA VAL A 76 -15.50 -1.32 -5.81
C VAL A 76 -15.96 -2.54 -6.59
N HIS A 77 -17.26 -2.83 -6.55
CA HIS A 77 -17.85 -3.85 -7.40
C HIS A 77 -18.53 -3.18 -8.60
N HIS A 78 -18.02 -3.48 -9.80
CA HIS A 78 -18.68 -3.10 -11.04
C HIS A 78 -19.84 -4.06 -11.33
N PRO A 79 -21.00 -3.59 -11.82
CA PRO A 79 -22.14 -4.45 -12.16
C PRO A 79 -21.81 -5.59 -13.12
N ASP A 80 -20.78 -5.42 -13.95
CA ASP A 80 -20.33 -6.41 -14.94
C ASP A 80 -19.37 -7.46 -14.37
N GLY A 81 -18.94 -7.32 -13.11
CA GLY A 81 -18.23 -8.36 -12.37
C GLY A 81 -16.75 -8.09 -12.08
N ASN A 82 -16.21 -6.91 -12.41
CA ASN A 82 -14.88 -6.52 -11.91
C ASN A 82 -14.97 -6.09 -10.44
N THR A 83 -13.97 -6.49 -9.65
CA THR A 83 -13.74 -5.94 -8.31
C THR A 83 -12.41 -5.21 -8.27
N ILE A 84 -12.43 -3.93 -7.92
CA ILE A 84 -11.24 -3.12 -7.67
C ILE A 84 -11.13 -2.88 -6.16
N THR A 85 -9.98 -3.17 -5.57
CA THR A 85 -9.68 -2.94 -4.17
C THR A 85 -8.67 -1.82 -4.06
N ILE A 86 -8.98 -0.78 -3.30
CA ILE A 86 -8.03 0.27 -2.91
C ILE A 86 -7.51 -0.03 -1.51
N SER A 87 -6.22 0.17 -1.29
CA SER A 87 -5.57 -0.05 0.00
C SER A 87 -4.41 0.92 0.23
N ASN A 88 -3.80 0.85 1.41
CA ASN A 88 -2.63 1.64 1.80
C ASN A 88 -2.75 3.13 1.45
N VAL A 89 -3.94 3.70 1.68
CA VAL A 89 -4.18 5.11 1.43
C VAL A 89 -3.39 5.93 2.45
N ASP A 90 -2.51 6.80 1.97
CA ASP A 90 -1.85 7.80 2.79
C ASP A 90 -2.75 9.04 2.87
N TRP A 91 -2.89 9.59 4.07
CA TRP A 91 -3.81 10.70 4.37
C TRP A 91 -3.03 11.89 4.90
N ASP A 92 -3.39 13.09 4.47
CA ASP A 92 -2.84 14.32 5.05
C ASP A 92 -3.51 14.70 6.39
N GLU A 93 -3.12 15.84 6.94
CA GLU A 93 -3.64 16.35 8.21
C GLU A 93 -5.11 16.80 8.15
N ASP A 94 -5.65 16.98 6.95
CA ASP A 94 -7.04 17.37 6.68
C ASP A 94 -7.91 16.15 6.27
N ASN A 95 -7.36 14.94 6.40
CA ASN A 95 -7.98 13.67 5.97
C ASN A 95 -8.29 13.63 4.47
N GLU A 96 -7.42 14.21 3.65
CA GLU A 96 -7.46 14.04 2.19
C GLU A 96 -6.45 12.97 1.74
N ALA A 97 -6.85 12.13 0.79
CA ALA A 97 -6.01 11.05 0.27
C ALA A 97 -4.84 11.63 -0.53
N LEU A 98 -3.60 11.29 -0.19
CA LEU A 98 -2.39 11.72 -0.89
C LEU A 98 -1.90 10.67 -1.90
N THR A 99 -1.81 9.43 -1.44
CA THR A 99 -1.39 8.29 -2.25
C THR A 99 -2.26 7.07 -1.96
N PHE A 100 -2.31 6.11 -2.88
CA PHE A 100 -3.03 4.85 -2.67
C PHE A 100 -2.45 3.72 -3.52
N ASP A 101 -2.69 2.50 -3.07
CA ASP A 101 -2.48 1.27 -3.82
C ASP A 101 -3.80 0.76 -4.36
N TRP A 102 -3.76 0.02 -5.46
CA TRP A 102 -4.94 -0.65 -6.00
C TRP A 102 -4.62 -2.06 -6.51
N ASP A 103 -5.64 -2.91 -6.48
CA ASP A 103 -5.67 -4.25 -7.04
C ASP A 103 -7.03 -4.45 -7.75
N SER A 104 -7.08 -5.28 -8.79
CA SER A 104 -8.26 -5.47 -9.65
C SER A 104 -8.35 -6.91 -10.11
N GLU A 105 -9.57 -7.46 -10.19
CA GLU A 105 -9.79 -8.80 -10.74
C GLU A 105 -9.65 -8.83 -12.28
N TRP A 106 -9.88 -7.69 -12.95
CA TRP A 106 -9.74 -7.53 -14.40
C TRP A 106 -8.60 -6.56 -14.76
N PRO A 107 -8.01 -6.69 -15.97
CA PRO A 107 -6.91 -5.82 -16.38
C PRO A 107 -7.38 -4.37 -16.58
N VAL A 108 -6.73 -3.45 -15.87
CA VAL A 108 -6.90 -2.00 -15.99
C VAL A 108 -5.91 -1.45 -17.00
N SER A 109 -6.41 -0.84 -18.07
CA SER A 109 -5.58 -0.23 -19.13
C SER A 109 -4.93 1.06 -18.67
N CYS A 110 -5.63 1.84 -17.84
CA CYS A 110 -5.05 3.03 -17.22
C CYS A 110 -5.77 3.43 -15.93
N VAL A 111 -5.07 4.19 -15.08
CA VAL A 111 -5.66 4.92 -13.95
C VAL A 111 -5.39 6.41 -14.12
N ILE A 112 -6.44 7.21 -13.98
CA ILE A 112 -6.40 8.67 -14.07
C ILE A 112 -6.56 9.21 -12.66
N VAL A 113 -5.52 9.85 -12.11
CA VAL A 113 -5.51 10.39 -10.75
C VAL A 113 -5.54 11.90 -10.82
N LYS A 114 -6.66 12.49 -10.40
CA LYS A 114 -6.90 13.93 -10.53
C LYS A 114 -6.63 14.67 -9.22
N ALA A 115 -6.05 15.86 -9.36
CA ALA A 115 -6.05 16.90 -8.33
C ALA A 115 -6.26 18.26 -8.99
N ASN A 116 -7.06 19.12 -8.36
CA ASN A 116 -7.34 20.46 -8.87
C ASN A 116 -7.79 20.43 -10.35
N THR A 117 -7.08 21.15 -11.22
CA THR A 117 -7.31 21.21 -12.68
C THR A 117 -6.41 20.27 -13.48
N GLY A 118 -5.56 19.47 -12.83
CA GLY A 118 -4.61 18.58 -13.47
C GLY A 118 -4.92 17.10 -13.21
N ALA A 119 -4.34 16.23 -14.03
CA ALA A 119 -4.36 14.79 -13.79
C ALA A 119 -3.01 14.16 -14.15
N TYR A 120 -2.67 13.13 -13.39
CA TYR A 120 -1.68 12.14 -13.79
C TYR A 120 -2.40 10.94 -14.40
N VAL A 121 -1.86 10.41 -15.49
CA VAL A 121 -2.40 9.24 -16.18
C VAL A 121 -1.35 8.14 -16.20
N TYR A 122 -1.67 7.03 -15.52
CA TYR A 122 -0.83 5.84 -15.43
C TYR A 122 -1.29 4.85 -16.50
N CYS A 123 -0.54 4.74 -17.59
CA CYS A 123 -0.87 3.86 -18.72
C CYS A 123 -0.22 2.47 -18.57
N TYR A 124 -1.00 1.40 -18.68
CA TYR A 124 -0.52 0.02 -18.65
C TYR A 124 -0.77 -0.63 -20.02
N GLU A 125 0.27 -0.73 -20.86
CA GLU A 125 0.13 -1.16 -22.26
C GLU A 125 -0.56 -2.51 -22.45
N ALA A 126 -0.33 -3.45 -21.54
CA ALA A 126 -0.93 -4.79 -21.56
C ALA A 126 -2.06 -4.98 -20.53
N GLY A 127 -2.48 -3.87 -19.89
CA GLY A 127 -3.29 -3.90 -18.69
C GLY A 127 -2.49 -4.26 -17.44
N SER A 128 -2.95 -3.81 -16.28
CA SER A 128 -2.41 -4.22 -14.98
C SER A 128 -3.53 -4.72 -14.06
N TYR A 129 -3.18 -5.63 -13.16
CA TYR A 129 -4.06 -6.10 -12.10
C TYR A 129 -3.83 -5.36 -10.78
N GLY A 130 -2.82 -4.50 -10.69
CA GLY A 130 -2.58 -3.67 -9.52
C GLY A 130 -1.42 -2.71 -9.73
N ASP A 131 -1.34 -1.69 -8.89
CA ASP A 131 -0.17 -0.82 -8.78
C ASP A 131 -0.15 -0.18 -7.39
N THR A 132 1.00 0.38 -7.02
CA THR A 132 1.24 0.95 -5.71
C THR A 132 1.61 2.41 -5.78
N CYS A 133 1.27 3.16 -4.74
CA CYS A 133 1.67 4.55 -4.52
C CYS A 133 1.39 5.46 -5.71
N LEU A 134 0.18 5.33 -6.25
CA LEU A 134 -0.38 6.29 -7.18
C LEU A 134 -0.66 7.60 -6.43
N TYR A 135 -0.40 8.73 -7.08
CA TYR A 135 -0.51 10.05 -6.49
C TYR A 135 -1.08 11.03 -7.50
N ALA A 136 -1.61 12.16 -7.02
CA ALA A 136 -2.08 13.24 -7.87
C ALA A 136 -1.02 14.33 -8.04
N GLN A 137 -1.23 15.21 -9.02
CA GLN A 137 -0.34 16.35 -9.18
C GLN A 137 -0.62 17.44 -8.13
N GLY A 138 0.37 17.71 -7.29
CA GLY A 138 0.44 18.96 -6.53
C GLY A 138 -0.55 19.06 -5.37
N GLY A 139 -1.01 17.93 -4.83
CA GLY A 139 -1.83 17.89 -3.63
C GLY A 139 -2.61 16.59 -3.49
N ALA A 140 -3.66 16.64 -2.68
CA ALA A 140 -4.55 15.52 -2.44
C ALA A 140 -5.32 15.10 -3.69
N VAL A 141 -5.59 13.80 -3.76
CA VAL A 141 -6.35 13.13 -4.81
C VAL A 141 -7.82 13.53 -4.68
N SER A 142 -8.33 14.28 -5.66
CA SER A 142 -9.76 14.61 -5.70
C SER A 142 -10.61 13.39 -6.05
N HIS A 143 -10.16 12.62 -7.04
CA HIS A 143 -10.77 11.36 -7.47
C HIS A 143 -9.77 10.55 -8.31
N ALA A 144 -10.02 9.25 -8.41
CA ALA A 144 -9.33 8.35 -9.33
C ALA A 144 -10.33 7.67 -10.27
N THR A 145 -9.99 7.57 -11.56
CA THR A 145 -10.79 6.87 -12.57
C THR A 145 -10.01 5.71 -13.16
N PHE A 146 -10.62 4.54 -13.11
CA PHE A 146 -10.09 3.28 -13.62
C PHE A 146 -10.74 3.00 -14.96
N CYS A 147 -9.92 2.77 -15.99
CA CYS A 147 -10.36 2.40 -17.33
C CYS A 147 -9.92 0.96 -17.61
N PHE A 148 -10.87 0.05 -17.80
CA PHE A 148 -10.60 -1.39 -17.85
C PHE A 148 -11.47 -2.11 -18.88
N ASN A 149 -11.00 -3.27 -19.34
CA ASN A 149 -11.73 -4.14 -20.25
C ASN A 149 -12.16 -5.42 -19.50
N ASP A 150 -13.06 -6.20 -20.09
CA ASP A 150 -13.39 -7.51 -19.53
C ASP A 150 -12.17 -8.45 -19.56
N ASN A 151 -12.16 -9.45 -18.68
CA ASN A 151 -11.04 -10.38 -18.54
C ASN A 151 -10.79 -11.26 -19.80
N GLY A 152 -11.67 -11.17 -20.81
CA GLY A 152 -11.52 -11.78 -22.14
C GLY A 152 -11.29 -10.78 -23.29
N GLY A 153 -11.38 -9.48 -23.00
CA GLY A 153 -11.27 -8.38 -23.95
C GLY A 153 -9.82 -8.09 -24.27
N SER A 154 -9.27 -8.90 -25.18
CA SER A 154 -8.01 -8.58 -25.86
C SER A 154 -8.19 -7.25 -26.60
N SER A 155 -7.67 -6.17 -26.00
CA SER A 155 -7.64 -4.86 -26.63
C SER A 155 -6.61 -4.86 -27.77
N GLY A 156 -7.01 -5.35 -28.94
CA GLY A 156 -6.44 -5.00 -30.27
C GLY A 156 -4.95 -5.24 -30.57
N GLY A 157 -4.13 -5.68 -29.62
CA GLY A 157 -2.74 -6.08 -29.86
C GLY A 157 -2.66 -7.58 -30.13
N ASN A 158 -1.92 -7.99 -31.16
CA ASN A 158 -1.73 -9.40 -31.53
C ASN A 158 -1.23 -10.24 -30.34
N GLY A 159 -2.17 -10.84 -29.61
CA GLY A 159 -2.11 -12.09 -28.84
C GLY A 159 -0.76 -12.61 -28.34
N GLU A 160 0.07 -11.77 -27.73
CA GLU A 160 1.04 -12.23 -26.75
C GLU A 160 0.48 -11.82 -25.40
N LEU A 161 0.08 -12.81 -24.59
CA LEU A 161 -0.21 -12.54 -23.18
C LEU A 161 1.01 -11.81 -22.62
N PRO A 162 0.86 -10.66 -21.96
CA PRO A 162 2.00 -10.03 -21.31
C PRO A 162 2.67 -11.09 -20.44
N PRO A 163 4.02 -11.12 -20.39
CA PRO A 163 4.68 -11.95 -19.41
C PRO A 163 4.06 -11.60 -18.07
N GLU A 164 3.56 -12.61 -17.36
CA GLU A 164 3.10 -12.51 -15.98
C GLU A 164 4.13 -11.65 -15.26
N VAL A 165 3.76 -10.40 -14.96
CA VAL A 165 4.70 -9.43 -14.41
C VAL A 165 5.03 -9.98 -13.04
N GLY A 166 6.20 -10.61 -12.95
CA GLY A 166 6.72 -11.30 -11.79
C GLY A 166 7.09 -10.34 -10.66
N GLY A 167 6.25 -9.35 -10.40
CA GLY A 167 6.09 -8.86 -9.05
C GLY A 167 5.55 -10.04 -8.28
N THR A 168 6.42 -10.73 -7.54
CA THR A 168 5.93 -11.64 -6.51
C THR A 168 5.01 -10.80 -5.64
N VAL A 169 3.70 -11.00 -5.79
CA VAL A 169 2.74 -10.68 -4.75
C VAL A 169 3.31 -11.40 -3.54
N PHE A 170 4.09 -10.69 -2.72
CA PHE A 170 4.38 -11.19 -1.41
C PHE A 170 2.99 -11.21 -0.80
N PRO A 171 2.37 -12.38 -0.56
CA PRO A 171 1.17 -12.37 0.25
C PRO A 171 1.61 -11.62 1.50
N VAL A 172 0.98 -10.48 1.79
CA VAL A 172 1.11 -9.81 3.07
C VAL A 172 0.63 -10.83 4.08
N ASN A 173 1.56 -11.68 4.48
CA ASN A 173 1.32 -12.80 5.33
C ASN A 173 0.93 -12.10 6.61
N LYS A 174 -0.35 -12.12 6.99
CA LYS A 174 -0.84 -11.36 8.15
C LYS A 174 -0.02 -11.67 9.40
N ALA A 175 0.63 -12.85 9.43
CA ALA A 175 1.65 -13.24 10.40
C ALA A 175 2.92 -12.36 10.43
N ALA A 176 3.41 -11.88 9.28
CA ALA A 176 4.57 -10.99 9.19
C ALA A 176 4.26 -9.60 9.78
N LEU A 177 3.04 -9.09 9.59
CA LEU A 177 2.58 -7.85 10.25
C LEU A 177 2.49 -8.02 11.78
N LEU A 178 2.24 -9.23 12.27
CA LEU A 178 2.18 -9.54 13.71
C LEU A 178 3.54 -9.90 14.31
N ALA A 179 4.57 -10.14 13.51
CA ALA A 179 5.88 -10.58 13.98
C ALA A 179 6.52 -9.62 15.03
N PRO A 180 6.44 -8.28 14.89
CA PRO A 180 6.96 -7.36 15.91
C PRO A 180 6.25 -7.51 17.26
N TRP A 181 4.93 -7.69 17.25
CA TRP A 181 4.11 -7.84 18.46
C TRP A 181 4.35 -9.19 19.15
N ILE A 182 4.52 -10.26 18.36
CA ILE A 182 4.87 -11.58 18.89
C ILE A 182 6.26 -11.56 19.53
N ALA A 183 7.25 -10.93 18.88
CA ALA A 183 8.59 -10.78 19.45
C ALA A 183 8.56 -10.00 20.77
N LEU A 184 7.79 -8.91 20.84
CA LEU A 184 7.59 -8.13 22.07
C LEU A 184 6.98 -8.99 23.18
N ALA A 185 5.94 -9.78 22.89
CA ALA A 185 5.29 -10.64 23.86
C ALA A 185 6.26 -11.70 24.43
N VAL A 186 7.10 -12.31 23.59
CA VAL A 186 8.08 -13.31 24.01
C VAL A 186 9.14 -12.70 24.93
N VAL A 187 9.68 -11.53 24.59
CA VAL A 187 10.67 -10.83 25.44
C VAL A 187 10.06 -10.46 26.80
N THR A 188 8.82 -10.00 26.80
CA THR A 188 8.09 -9.63 28.04
C THR A 188 7.90 -10.84 28.95
N LEU A 189 7.48 -11.98 28.39
CA LEU A 189 7.33 -13.24 29.14
C LEU A 189 8.67 -13.72 29.71
N ALA A 190 9.74 -13.67 28.93
CA ALA A 190 11.08 -14.06 29.38
C ALA A 190 11.53 -13.22 30.60
N ALA A 191 11.36 -11.90 30.54
CA ALA A 191 11.69 -10.98 31.64
C ALA A 191 10.90 -11.30 32.92
N ILE A 192 9.59 -11.59 32.79
CA ILE A 192 8.73 -11.99 33.91
C ILE A 192 9.24 -13.29 34.56
N THR A 193 9.57 -14.32 33.76
CA THR A 193 10.10 -15.57 34.31
C THR A 193 11.41 -15.40 35.06
N ILE A 194 12.32 -14.54 34.59
CA ILE A 194 13.58 -14.24 35.28
C ILE A 194 13.29 -13.55 36.62
N LEU A 195 12.37 -12.58 36.64
CA LEU A 195 11.98 -11.86 37.84
C LEU A 195 11.39 -12.81 38.90
N VAL A 196 10.48 -13.70 38.51
CA VAL A 196 9.84 -14.68 39.41
C VAL A 196 10.86 -15.64 40.01
N ARG A 197 11.81 -16.15 39.21
CA ARG A 197 12.89 -17.01 39.72
C ARG A 197 13.76 -16.28 40.74
N ARG A 198 14.04 -15.00 40.52
CA ARG A 198 14.84 -14.19 41.44
C ARG A 198 14.15 -13.96 42.78
N ILE A 199 12.84 -13.73 42.77
CA ILE A 199 12.04 -13.56 44.00
C ILE A 199 12.06 -14.84 44.84
N ARG A 200 11.90 -16.02 44.23
CA ARG A 200 11.89 -17.31 44.95
C ARG A 200 13.23 -17.68 45.60
N VAL A 201 14.35 -17.16 45.10
CA VAL A 201 15.67 -17.40 45.70
C VAL A 201 15.93 -16.49 46.91
N GLN A 202 15.18 -15.39 47.02
CA GLN A 202 15.32 -14.39 48.11
C GLN A 202 14.34 -14.63 49.27
N SER A 203 13.32 -15.48 49.09
CA SER A 203 12.34 -15.91 50.11
C SER A 203 12.76 -17.22 50.75
#